data_AF-A0A7U9SM31-F1
#
_entry.id   AF-A0A7U9SM31-F1
#
_cell.length_a   1.000
_cell.length_b   1.000
_cell.length_c   1.000
_cell.angle_alpha   90.00
_cell.angle_beta   90.00
_cell.angle_gamma   90.00
#
_symmetry.space_group_name_H-M   'P 1'
#
loop_
_entity.id
_entity.type
_entity.pdbx_description
1 polymer ?
#
loop_
_entity_poly.entity_id
_entity_poly.type
_entity_poly.pdbx_seq_one_letter_code
_entity_poly.pdbx_strand_id
1 'polypeptide(L)'
;MSQEEFKAMMEDLVAQEEKCLGVGSEDFLRRHQEIMDLIGAAERAQEERRQKVERQFIGAKEVAEILGVSESKAYSVIRELNKELKERGFITVTGKVSRVFFQERVYGIKAV
;
A
#
# COMPACT_ATOMS: atom_id res chain seq x y z
N MET A 1 -30.16 -8.02 37.54
CA MET A 1 -28.75 -7.67 37.31
C MET A 1 -28.69 -6.34 36.61
N SER A 2 -27.99 -5.37 37.17
CA SER A 2 -27.72 -4.10 36.48
C SER A 2 -26.68 -4.30 35.37
N GLN A 3 -26.57 -3.37 34.41
CA GLN A 3 -25.52 -3.43 33.40
C GLN A 3 -24.12 -3.34 34.00
N GLU A 4 -23.98 -2.65 35.12
CA GLU A 4 -22.71 -2.54 35.85
C GLU A 4 -22.32 -3.88 36.49
N GLU A 5 -23.28 -4.60 37.11
CA GLU A 5 -23.04 -5.93 37.67
C GLU A 5 -22.63 -6.94 36.58
N PHE A 6 -23.23 -6.87 35.41
CA PHE A 6 -22.87 -7.74 34.28
C PHE A 6 -21.48 -7.41 33.73
N LYS A 7 -21.12 -6.12 33.63
CA LYS A 7 -19.80 -5.68 33.17
C LYS A 7 -18.70 -6.13 34.14
N ALA A 8 -18.91 -5.96 35.44
CA ALA A 8 -17.97 -6.41 36.47
C ALA A 8 -17.76 -7.93 36.41
N MET A 9 -18.85 -8.70 36.27
CA MET A 9 -18.77 -10.16 36.12
C MET A 9 -17.99 -10.58 34.87
N MET A 10 -18.16 -9.87 33.74
CA MET A 10 -17.37 -10.14 32.54
C MET A 10 -15.90 -9.78 32.71
N GLU A 11 -15.58 -8.65 33.35
CA GLU A 11 -14.19 -8.24 33.60
C GLU A 11 -13.48 -9.26 34.50
N ASP A 12 -14.14 -9.76 35.55
CA ASP A 12 -13.61 -10.81 36.41
C ASP A 12 -13.36 -12.12 35.65
N LEU A 13 -14.29 -12.51 34.77
CA LEU A 13 -14.15 -13.71 33.94
C LEU A 13 -12.97 -13.57 32.96
N VAL A 14 -12.82 -12.41 32.33
CA VAL A 14 -11.69 -12.11 31.44
C VAL A 14 -10.38 -12.14 32.20
N ALA A 15 -10.30 -11.53 33.38
CA ALA A 15 -9.09 -11.54 34.21
C ALA A 15 -8.69 -12.96 34.66
N GLN A 16 -9.67 -13.81 34.96
CA GLN A 16 -9.43 -15.21 35.30
C GLN A 16 -8.88 -15.98 34.10
N GLU A 17 -9.43 -15.77 32.91
CA GLU A 17 -8.95 -16.40 31.67
C GLU A 17 -7.56 -15.90 31.26
N GLU A 18 -7.28 -14.60 31.36
CA GLU A 18 -5.95 -14.03 31.09
C GLU A 18 -4.88 -14.70 31.96
N LYS A 19 -5.20 -14.94 33.23
CA LYS A 19 -4.33 -15.66 34.16
C LYS A 19 -4.13 -17.13 33.77
N CYS A 20 -5.20 -17.84 33.35
CA CYS A 20 -5.12 -19.23 32.89
C CYS A 20 -4.28 -19.37 31.61
N LEU A 21 -4.41 -18.42 30.69
CA LEU A 21 -3.71 -18.40 29.41
C LEU A 21 -2.29 -17.82 29.51
N GLY A 22 -1.91 -17.25 30.66
CA GLY A 22 -0.62 -16.58 30.87
C GLY A 22 -0.47 -15.30 30.04
N VAL A 23 -1.59 -14.71 29.62
CA VAL A 23 -1.62 -13.40 28.94
C VAL A 23 -1.09 -12.36 29.92
N GLY A 24 -0.11 -11.55 29.50
CA GLY A 24 0.56 -10.59 30.36
C GLY A 24 1.74 -11.13 31.19
N SER A 25 2.07 -12.44 31.09
CA SER A 25 3.34 -12.95 31.60
C SER A 25 4.54 -12.34 30.87
N GLU A 26 5.72 -12.30 31.51
CA GLU A 26 6.94 -11.78 30.86
C GLU A 26 7.23 -12.48 29.53
N ASP A 27 7.04 -13.80 29.46
CA ASP A 27 7.24 -14.58 28.24
C ASP A 27 6.18 -14.32 27.17
N PHE A 28 4.93 -14.03 27.58
CA PHE A 28 3.88 -13.62 26.65
C PHE A 28 4.18 -12.22 26.08
N LEU A 29 4.51 -11.27 26.94
CA LEU A 29 4.82 -9.89 26.54
C LEU A 29 6.05 -9.82 25.64
N ARG A 30 7.11 -10.59 25.96
CA ARG A 30 8.31 -10.70 25.12
C ARG A 30 7.97 -11.22 23.72
N ARG A 31 7.26 -12.34 23.62
CA ARG A 31 6.86 -12.91 22.33
C ARG A 31 5.90 -12.00 21.57
N HIS A 32 4.99 -11.33 22.28
CA HIS A 32 4.09 -10.35 21.68
C HIS A 32 4.88 -9.19 21.07
N GLN A 33 5.85 -8.64 21.79
CA GLN A 33 6.71 -7.59 21.29
C GLN A 33 7.51 -8.04 20.06
N GLU A 34 8.09 -9.24 20.10
CA GLU A 34 8.79 -9.82 18.93
C GLU A 34 7.87 -9.95 17.71
N ILE A 35 6.64 -10.43 17.89
CA ILE A 35 5.64 -10.52 16.81
C ILE A 35 5.32 -9.14 16.25
N MET A 36 5.11 -8.14 17.12
CA MET A 36 4.80 -6.77 16.68
C MET A 36 5.98 -6.13 15.93
N ASP A 37 7.21 -6.37 16.37
CA ASP A 37 8.42 -5.91 15.67
C ASP A 37 8.55 -6.56 14.28
N LEU A 38 8.29 -7.87 14.18
CA LEU A 38 8.27 -8.59 12.91
C LEU A 38 7.18 -8.09 11.96
N ILE A 39 5.97 -7.87 12.46
CA ILE A 39 4.85 -7.29 11.68
C ILE A 39 5.24 -5.88 11.22
N GLY A 40 5.73 -5.03 12.11
CA GLY A 40 6.15 -3.66 11.77
C GLY A 40 7.28 -3.65 10.73
N ALA A 41 8.24 -4.56 10.80
CA ALA A 41 9.28 -4.69 9.78
C ALA A 41 8.71 -5.14 8.42
N ALA A 42 7.78 -6.09 8.42
CA ALA A 42 7.12 -6.57 7.21
C ALA A 42 6.28 -5.46 6.56
N GLU A 43 5.53 -4.69 7.36
CA GLU A 43 4.73 -3.55 6.92
C GLU A 43 5.58 -2.46 6.28
N ARG A 44 6.70 -2.07 6.92
CA ARG A 44 7.65 -1.09 6.35
C ARG A 44 8.18 -1.55 5.00
N ALA A 45 8.58 -2.83 4.90
CA ALA A 45 9.08 -3.38 3.65
C ALA A 45 8.00 -3.46 2.56
N GLN A 46 6.74 -3.74 2.91
CA GLN A 46 5.60 -3.69 1.98
C GLN A 46 5.35 -2.25 1.50
N GLU A 47 5.38 -1.29 2.41
CA GLU A 47 5.18 0.13 2.10
C GLU A 47 6.27 0.66 1.16
N GLU A 48 7.54 0.38 1.44
CA GLU A 48 8.66 0.75 0.57
C GLU A 48 8.55 0.11 -0.81
N ARG A 49 8.13 -1.16 -0.89
CA ARG A 49 7.87 -1.84 -2.17
C ARG A 49 6.74 -1.15 -2.93
N ARG A 50 5.64 -0.81 -2.27
CA ARG A 50 4.51 -0.10 -2.88
C ARG A 50 4.96 1.25 -3.43
N GLN A 51 5.65 2.05 -2.62
CA GLN A 51 6.19 3.34 -3.04
C GLN A 51 7.17 3.21 -4.21
N LYS A 52 8.02 2.18 -4.21
CA LYS A 52 8.94 1.91 -5.32
C LYS A 52 8.18 1.61 -6.62
N VAL A 53 7.12 0.80 -6.58
CA VAL A 53 6.29 0.49 -7.76
C VAL A 53 5.53 1.74 -8.24
N GLU A 54 4.99 2.55 -7.33
CA GLU A 54 4.35 3.83 -7.66
C GLU A 54 5.33 4.84 -8.28
N ARG A 55 6.61 4.81 -7.90
CA ARG A 55 7.63 5.60 -8.59
C ARG A 55 7.84 5.15 -10.04
N GLN A 56 7.63 3.88 -10.36
CA GLN A 56 7.86 3.33 -11.72
C GLN A 56 6.69 3.60 -12.66
N PHE A 57 5.46 3.70 -12.16
CA PHE A 57 4.25 3.88 -12.97
C PHE A 57 3.48 5.12 -12.56
N ILE A 58 3.11 5.93 -13.53
CA ILE A 58 2.30 7.13 -13.32
C ILE A 58 0.85 6.88 -13.75
N GLY A 59 -0.08 7.42 -12.98
CA GLY A 59 -1.51 7.34 -13.25
C GLY A 59 -2.07 8.61 -13.90
N ALA A 60 -3.36 8.60 -14.26
CA ALA A 60 -4.01 9.73 -14.93
C ALA A 60 -3.98 11.04 -14.14
N LYS A 61 -4.11 10.99 -12.80
CA LYS A 61 -4.02 12.19 -11.95
C LYS A 61 -2.66 12.86 -12.05
N GLU A 62 -1.61 12.08 -11.86
CA GLU A 62 -0.24 12.59 -11.96
C GLU A 62 0.08 13.08 -13.37
N VAL A 63 -0.34 12.36 -14.42
CA VAL A 63 -0.18 12.81 -15.81
C VAL A 63 -0.93 14.11 -16.07
N ALA A 64 -2.14 14.27 -15.53
CA ALA A 64 -2.93 15.49 -15.65
C ALA A 64 -2.23 16.69 -15.01
N GLU A 65 -1.68 16.51 -13.81
CA GLU A 65 -0.88 17.53 -13.12
C GLU A 65 0.38 17.88 -13.89
N ILE A 66 1.15 16.88 -14.35
CA ILE A 66 2.39 17.09 -15.10
C ILE A 66 2.15 17.84 -16.42
N LEU A 67 1.09 17.50 -17.14
CA LEU A 67 0.80 18.09 -18.46
C LEU A 67 -0.10 19.34 -18.37
N GLY A 68 -0.66 19.65 -17.21
CA GLY A 68 -1.62 20.75 -17.04
C GLY A 68 -2.93 20.53 -17.81
N VAL A 69 -3.41 19.29 -17.89
CA VAL A 69 -4.63 18.91 -18.65
C VAL A 69 -5.69 18.30 -17.74
N SER A 70 -6.91 18.11 -18.25
CA SER A 70 -7.94 17.38 -17.51
C SER A 70 -7.61 15.90 -17.32
N GLU A 71 -8.11 15.27 -16.25
CA GLU A 71 -7.94 13.82 -16.04
C GLU A 71 -8.43 13.00 -17.25
N SER A 72 -9.53 13.40 -17.88
CA SER A 72 -10.05 12.74 -19.09
C SER A 72 -9.04 12.79 -20.25
N LYS A 73 -8.33 13.91 -20.43
CA LYS A 73 -7.28 14.03 -21.44
C LYS A 73 -6.06 13.19 -21.07
N ALA A 74 -5.68 13.17 -19.80
CA ALA A 74 -4.60 12.33 -19.30
C ALA A 74 -4.86 10.83 -19.54
N TYR A 75 -6.09 10.35 -19.34
CA TYR A 75 -6.48 8.98 -19.69
C TYR A 75 -6.30 8.68 -21.18
N SER A 76 -6.61 9.63 -22.06
CA SER A 76 -6.39 9.47 -23.50
C SER A 76 -4.91 9.39 -23.85
N VAL A 77 -4.06 10.23 -23.25
CA VAL A 77 -2.60 10.16 -23.40
C VAL A 77 -2.06 8.80 -22.94
N ILE A 78 -2.47 8.33 -21.75
CA ILE A 78 -2.05 7.02 -21.23
C ILE A 78 -2.47 5.88 -22.17
N ARG A 79 -3.68 5.94 -22.76
CA ARG A 79 -4.14 4.95 -23.73
C ARG A 79 -3.28 4.92 -24.99
N GLU A 80 -2.90 6.08 -25.52
CA GLU A 80 -2.02 6.18 -26.69
C GLU A 80 -0.64 5.60 -26.39
N LEU A 81 -0.03 5.99 -25.26
CA LEU A 81 1.28 5.48 -24.86
C LEU A 81 1.27 3.96 -24.63
N ASN A 82 0.23 3.43 -23.99
CA ASN A 82 0.08 1.99 -23.81
C ASN A 82 -0.16 1.26 -25.14
N LYS A 83 -0.82 1.89 -26.12
CA LYS A 83 -0.95 1.31 -27.45
C LYS A 83 0.43 1.13 -28.10
N GLU A 84 1.29 2.15 -28.04
CA GLU A 84 2.66 2.06 -28.56
C GLU A 84 3.50 1.01 -27.83
N LEU A 85 3.40 0.94 -26.50
CA LEU A 85 4.11 -0.07 -25.71
C LEU A 85 3.65 -1.48 -26.10
N LYS A 86 2.35 -1.68 -26.29
CA LYS A 86 1.78 -2.96 -26.73
C LYS A 86 2.24 -3.33 -28.14
N GLU A 87 2.30 -2.38 -29.06
CA GLU A 87 2.83 -2.58 -30.42
C GLU A 87 4.32 -2.97 -30.41
N ARG A 88 5.08 -2.45 -29.44
CA ARG A 88 6.49 -2.84 -29.20
C ARG A 88 6.65 -4.18 -28.45
N GLY A 89 5.55 -4.85 -28.11
CA GLY A 89 5.55 -6.15 -27.42
C GLY A 89 5.69 -6.07 -25.89
N PHE A 90 5.55 -4.89 -25.29
CA PHE A 90 5.57 -4.74 -23.84
C PHE A 90 4.20 -5.03 -23.20
N ILE A 91 4.23 -5.42 -21.93
CA ILE A 91 3.03 -5.53 -21.09
C ILE A 91 2.59 -4.12 -20.69
N THR A 92 1.29 -3.86 -20.80
CA THR A 92 0.70 -2.56 -20.45
C THR A 92 -0.41 -2.70 -19.42
N VAL A 93 -0.57 -1.68 -18.58
CA VAL A 93 -1.59 -1.64 -17.52
C VAL A 93 -2.59 -0.52 -17.81
N THR A 94 -3.89 -0.85 -17.84
CA THR A 94 -4.92 0.16 -18.08
C THR A 94 -4.89 1.26 -17.00
N GLY A 95 -4.92 2.52 -17.44
CA GLY A 95 -4.93 3.68 -16.53
C GLY A 95 -3.58 4.06 -15.92
N LYS A 96 -2.51 3.31 -16.21
CA LYS A 96 -1.13 3.63 -15.81
C LYS A 96 -0.17 3.51 -16.99
N VAL A 97 0.96 4.19 -16.94
CA VAL A 97 2.04 4.05 -17.92
C VAL A 97 3.39 4.08 -17.21
N SER A 98 4.41 3.43 -17.76
CA SER A 98 5.78 3.52 -17.24
C SER A 98 6.23 4.98 -17.22
N ARG A 99 6.72 5.45 -16.07
CA ARG A 99 7.25 6.81 -15.89
C ARG A 99 8.37 7.09 -16.88
N VAL A 100 9.27 6.12 -17.05
CA VAL A 100 10.41 6.24 -17.97
C VAL A 100 9.93 6.45 -19.39
N PHE A 101 8.96 5.63 -19.84
CA PHE A 101 8.43 5.73 -21.20
C PHE A 101 7.65 7.03 -21.42
N PHE A 102 6.89 7.46 -20.42
CA PHE A 102 6.21 8.76 -20.47
C PHE A 102 7.22 9.90 -20.60
N GLN A 103 8.29 9.92 -19.80
CA GLN A 103 9.32 10.95 -19.86
C GLN A 103 10.07 10.93 -21.20
N GLU A 104 10.37 9.75 -21.73
CA GLU A 104 10.96 9.59 -23.07
C GLU A 104 10.08 10.22 -24.15
N ARG A 105 8.76 9.99 -24.10
CA ARG A 105 7.83 10.49 -25.11
C ARG A 105 7.50 11.97 -24.95
N VAL A 106 7.38 12.46 -23.73
CA VAL A 106 6.99 13.86 -23.48
C VAL A 106 8.18 14.80 -23.51
N TYR A 107 9.33 14.39 -22.98
CA TYR A 107 10.50 15.26 -22.84
C TYR A 107 11.67 14.88 -23.75
N GLY A 108 11.59 13.74 -24.46
CA GLY A 108 12.69 13.24 -25.28
C GLY A 108 13.87 12.69 -24.46
N ILE A 109 13.70 12.49 -23.15
CA ILE A 109 14.76 12.04 -22.26
C ILE A 109 14.85 10.52 -22.34
N LYS A 110 15.97 9.99 -22.85
CA LYS A 110 16.28 8.56 -22.74
C LYS A 110 16.92 8.30 -21.38
N ALA A 111 16.43 7.29 -20.67
CA ALA A 111 17.14 6.78 -19.50
C ALA A 111 18.51 6.26 -19.96
N VAL A 112 19.59 6.85 -19.42
CA VAL A 112 20.98 6.45 -19.64
C VAL A 112 21.32 5.28 -18.74
#